data_AF-A0A820RMK2-F1
#
_entry.id   AF-A0A820RMK2-F1
#
_cell.length_a   1.000
_cell.length_b   1.000
_cell.length_c   1.000
_cell.angle_alpha   90.00
_cell.angle_beta   90.00
_cell.angle_gamma   90.00
#
_symmetry.space_group_name_H-M   'P 1'
#
loop_
_entity.id
_entity.type
_entity.pdbx_description
1 polymer ?
#
loop_
_entity_poly.entity_id
_entity_poly.type
_entity_poly.pdbx_seq_one_letter_code
_entity_poly.pdbx_strand_id
1 'polypeptide(L)'
;MVIALEPCSVELLWILIFGFLVAFVLAFGIGANDVANSFGTSVGSKVLTLKQACILATIFEILGSILIGAKVSDTIRKGIIDPTSFENPKELMLGQLSSLIGCCIWLLVATFFNLPVSGTHSIVGGTIGFALISQGSRRASWFVSPVLAGVISIVVFILIRKFILEQSNQMNVALRWLPVFYGVTIMINVFSIIHSAPPILYFDRIRLWGNFIITISTGLIIGLTVLIVVKPRLKKSIEATLRKKRGPESTEEKPQLTKTDGRFETYTVSRLENVNTSDKETQIDHISMLKEYDLIHYQQQHPDRFLEMQRIRKNSETSNSAYSAIGRERRESDRFRNE
;
A
#
# COMPACT_ATOMS: atom_id res chain seq x y z
N MET A 1 15.44 6.57 -43.73
CA MET A 1 14.59 5.60 -44.44
C MET A 1 13.23 5.62 -43.74
N VAL A 2 12.29 6.38 -44.31
CA VAL A 2 10.90 6.42 -43.83
C VAL A 2 10.31 5.07 -44.19
N ILE A 3 9.92 4.26 -43.21
CA ILE A 3 9.07 3.10 -43.46
C ILE A 3 7.73 3.70 -43.89
N ALA A 4 7.57 3.89 -45.20
CA ALA A 4 6.27 4.09 -45.80
C ALA A 4 5.51 2.80 -45.49
N LEU A 5 4.63 2.85 -44.48
CA LEU A 5 3.54 1.92 -44.36
C LEU A 5 2.85 1.93 -45.73
N GLU A 6 3.00 0.88 -46.52
CA GLU A 6 2.17 0.67 -47.69
C GLU A 6 0.71 0.93 -47.26
N PRO A 7 -0.06 1.68 -48.08
CA PRO A 7 -1.41 2.05 -47.71
C PRO A 7 -2.23 0.80 -47.48
N CYS A 8 -2.50 0.49 -46.22
CA CYS A 8 -3.52 -0.42 -45.71
C CYS A 8 -3.89 -1.53 -46.72
N SER A 9 -3.04 -2.55 -46.87
CA SER A 9 -3.49 -3.74 -47.57
C SER A 9 -4.75 -4.23 -46.85
N VAL A 10 -5.85 -4.39 -47.59
CA VAL A 10 -7.15 -4.80 -47.03
C VAL A 10 -7.00 -6.10 -46.22
N GLU A 11 -5.98 -6.90 -46.55
CA GLU A 11 -5.56 -8.09 -45.81
C GLU A 11 -5.07 -7.89 -44.37
N LEU A 12 -4.61 -6.69 -43.99
CA LEU A 12 -4.13 -6.40 -42.62
C LEU A 12 -5.16 -5.64 -41.77
N LEU A 13 -6.18 -5.07 -42.41
CA LEU A 13 -7.21 -4.26 -41.74
C LEU A 13 -7.98 -5.08 -40.70
N TRP A 14 -8.26 -6.37 -40.97
CA TRP A 14 -8.94 -7.22 -40.01
C TRP A 14 -8.11 -7.44 -38.74
N ILE A 15 -6.78 -7.55 -38.84
CA ILE A 15 -5.88 -7.70 -37.68
C ILE A 15 -5.97 -6.45 -36.81
N LEU A 16 -6.01 -5.26 -37.43
CA LEU A 16 -6.14 -4.00 -36.71
C LEU A 16 -7.49 -3.88 -36.00
N ILE A 17 -8.60 -4.15 -36.70
CA ILE A 17 -9.94 -4.06 -36.12
C ILE A 17 -10.09 -5.06 -34.97
N PHE A 18 -9.71 -6.31 -35.20
CA PHE A 18 -9.80 -7.35 -34.19
C PHE A 18 -8.84 -7.09 -33.02
N GLY A 19 -7.61 -6.64 -33.31
CA GLY A 19 -6.64 -6.22 -32.30
C GLY A 19 -7.14 -5.07 -31.44
N PHE A 20 -7.85 -4.10 -32.01
CA PHE A 20 -8.47 -3.01 -31.25
C PHE A 20 -9.56 -3.52 -30.30
N LEU A 21 -10.43 -4.43 -30.77
CA LEU A 21 -11.44 -5.06 -29.92
C LEU A 21 -10.81 -5.83 -28.76
N VAL A 22 -9.78 -6.64 -29.04
CA VAL A 22 -9.05 -7.38 -28.00
C VAL A 22 -8.36 -6.42 -27.03
N ALA A 23 -7.71 -5.37 -27.53
CA ALA A 23 -7.05 -4.36 -26.71
C ALA A 23 -8.04 -3.61 -25.80
N PHE A 24 -9.27 -3.35 -26.27
CA PHE A 24 -10.33 -2.75 -25.47
C PHE A 24 -10.73 -3.66 -24.29
N VAL A 25 -10.94 -4.95 -24.55
CA VAL A 25 -11.25 -5.93 -23.49
C VAL A 25 -10.05 -6.12 -22.55
N LEU A 26 -8.84 -6.13 -23.07
CA LEU A 26 -7.61 -6.19 -22.27
C LEU A 26 -7.50 -4.96 -21.36
N ALA A 27 -7.77 -3.76 -21.85
CA ALA A 27 -7.76 -2.54 -21.05
C ALA A 27 -8.79 -2.60 -19.91
N PHE A 28 -9.98 -3.16 -20.17
CA PHE A 28 -10.96 -3.46 -19.12
C PHE A 28 -10.39 -4.44 -18.08
N GLY A 29 -9.77 -5.54 -18.52
CA GLY A 29 -9.17 -6.54 -17.63
C GLY A 29 -8.04 -5.98 -16.77
N ILE A 30 -7.17 -5.14 -17.34
CA ILE A 30 -6.11 -4.42 -16.61
C ILE A 30 -6.73 -3.53 -15.54
N GLY A 31 -7.70 -2.69 -15.90
CA GLY A 31 -8.37 -1.82 -14.93
C GLY A 31 -9.07 -2.59 -13.81
N ALA A 32 -9.73 -3.70 -14.13
CA ALA A 32 -10.40 -4.53 -13.12
C ALA A 32 -9.41 -5.15 -12.11
N ASN A 33 -8.21 -5.55 -12.54
CA ASN A 33 -7.20 -6.11 -11.65
C ASN A 33 -6.44 -5.02 -10.85
N ASP A 34 -6.07 -3.92 -11.52
CA ASP A 34 -5.13 -2.93 -10.95
C ASP A 34 -5.78 -1.91 -10.00
N VAL A 35 -7.09 -1.65 -10.11
CA VAL A 35 -7.79 -0.73 -9.18
C VAL A 35 -7.63 -1.17 -7.71
N ALA A 36 -7.64 -2.49 -7.46
CA ALA A 36 -7.44 -3.03 -6.12
C ALA A 36 -6.03 -2.75 -5.58
N ASN A 37 -5.02 -2.72 -6.45
CA ASN A 37 -3.62 -2.45 -6.09
C ASN A 37 -3.43 -1.00 -5.61
N SER A 38 -4.09 -0.03 -6.28
CA SER A 38 -3.95 1.39 -5.97
C SER A 38 -4.86 1.85 -4.82
N PHE A 39 -6.07 1.30 -4.70
CA PHE A 39 -7.08 1.81 -3.76
C PHE A 39 -7.42 0.83 -2.62
N GLY A 40 -6.90 -0.40 -2.62
CA GLY A 40 -7.24 -1.43 -1.64
C GLY A 40 -6.96 -1.01 -0.20
N THR A 41 -5.85 -0.33 0.06
CA THR A 41 -5.50 0.17 1.40
C THR A 41 -6.44 1.29 1.87
N SER A 42 -6.79 2.23 0.97
CA SER A 42 -7.64 3.38 1.29
C SER A 42 -9.11 3.00 1.50
N VAL A 43 -9.59 2.01 0.75
CA VAL A 43 -10.93 1.43 0.95
C VAL A 43 -10.93 0.54 2.19
N GLY A 44 -9.90 -0.29 2.39
CA GLY A 44 -9.76 -1.17 3.54
C GLY A 44 -9.68 -0.40 4.88
N SER A 45 -9.05 0.78 4.89
CA SER A 45 -9.01 1.66 6.06
C SER A 45 -10.28 2.50 6.27
N LYS A 46 -11.31 2.32 5.40
CA LYS A 46 -12.56 3.09 5.40
C LYS A 46 -12.38 4.61 5.23
N VAL A 47 -11.25 5.03 4.65
CA VAL A 47 -11.00 6.45 4.32
C VAL A 47 -11.77 6.83 3.05
N LEU A 48 -11.88 5.90 2.11
CA LEU A 48 -12.67 6.05 0.89
C LEU A 48 -13.74 4.97 0.78
N THR A 49 -14.89 5.33 0.22
CA THR A 49 -15.91 4.35 -0.20
C THR A 49 -15.50 3.73 -1.54
N LEU A 50 -16.02 2.52 -1.84
CA LEU A 50 -15.79 1.86 -3.13
C LEU A 50 -16.19 2.75 -4.32
N LYS A 51 -17.34 3.45 -4.24
CA LYS A 51 -17.79 4.35 -5.30
C LYS A 51 -16.80 5.50 -5.53
N GLN A 52 -16.28 6.11 -4.47
CA GLN A 52 -15.28 7.18 -4.57
C GLN A 52 -13.97 6.67 -5.15
N ALA A 53 -13.51 5.49 -4.72
CA ALA A 53 -12.32 4.85 -5.26
C ALA A 53 -12.44 4.59 -6.76
N CYS A 54 -13.58 4.07 -7.23
CA CYS A 54 -13.83 3.86 -8.66
C CYS A 54 -13.80 5.17 -9.46
N ILE A 55 -14.42 6.24 -8.99
CA ILE A 55 -14.42 7.54 -9.68
C ILE A 55 -13.01 8.10 -9.78
N LEU A 56 -12.26 8.07 -8.67
CA LEU A 56 -10.87 8.53 -8.64
C LEU A 56 -9.99 7.67 -9.57
N ALA A 57 -10.13 6.35 -9.52
CA ALA A 57 -9.39 5.44 -10.38
C ALA A 57 -9.63 5.75 -11.85
N THR A 58 -10.89 5.88 -12.28
CA THR A 58 -11.22 6.19 -13.69
C THR A 58 -10.54 7.48 -14.15
N ILE A 59 -10.59 8.55 -13.34
CA ILE A 59 -9.97 9.83 -13.70
C ILE A 59 -8.44 9.70 -13.79
N PHE A 60 -7.80 9.13 -12.76
CA PHE A 60 -6.34 9.09 -12.69
C PHE A 60 -5.71 8.05 -13.61
N GLU A 61 -6.37 6.91 -13.87
CA GLU A 61 -5.91 5.90 -14.84
C GLU A 61 -5.99 6.45 -16.28
N ILE A 62 -7.09 7.12 -16.64
CA ILE A 62 -7.21 7.75 -17.97
C ILE A 62 -6.16 8.86 -18.13
N LEU A 63 -5.97 9.71 -17.12
CA LEU A 63 -4.95 10.74 -17.16
C LEU A 63 -3.54 10.14 -17.26
N GLY A 64 -3.23 9.10 -16.49
CA GLY A 64 -1.94 8.40 -16.56
C GLY A 64 -1.68 7.77 -17.94
N SER A 65 -2.70 7.11 -18.49
CA SER A 65 -2.63 6.50 -19.83
C SER A 65 -2.35 7.54 -20.92
N ILE A 66 -2.98 8.73 -20.84
CA ILE A 66 -2.77 9.81 -21.82
C ILE A 66 -1.42 10.50 -21.62
N LEU A 67 -1.03 10.76 -20.36
CA LEU A 67 0.15 11.59 -20.04
C LEU A 67 1.46 10.82 -20.07
N ILE A 68 1.49 9.52 -19.76
CA ILE A 68 2.75 8.74 -19.62
C ILE A 68 2.68 7.43 -20.42
N GLY A 69 1.50 6.95 -20.79
CA GLY A 69 1.29 5.62 -21.39
C GLY A 69 2.07 5.36 -22.68
N ALA A 70 2.34 6.39 -23.50
CA ALA A 70 3.10 6.24 -24.74
C ALA A 70 4.53 5.73 -24.50
N LYS A 71 5.23 6.29 -23.49
CA LYS A 71 6.62 5.90 -23.18
C LYS A 71 6.72 4.47 -22.65
N VAL A 72 5.75 4.06 -21.82
CA VAL A 72 5.66 2.69 -21.29
C VAL A 72 5.37 1.71 -22.42
N SER A 73 4.42 2.03 -23.30
CA SER A 73 4.11 1.22 -24.48
C SER A 73 5.32 1.05 -25.40
N ASP A 74 6.08 2.13 -25.60
CA ASP A 74 7.33 2.12 -26.39
C ASP A 74 8.40 1.21 -25.78
N THR A 75 8.48 1.18 -24.45
CA THR A 75 9.43 0.34 -23.71
C THR A 75 9.08 -1.13 -23.84
N ILE A 76 7.80 -1.49 -23.77
CA ILE A 76 7.33 -2.87 -24.01
C ILE A 76 7.63 -3.27 -25.46
N ARG A 77 7.31 -2.41 -26.42
CA ARG A 77 7.52 -2.68 -27.85
C ARG A 77 8.99 -2.90 -28.20
N LYS A 78 9.89 -2.00 -27.79
CA LYS A 78 11.30 -1.99 -28.19
C LYS A 78 12.21 -2.78 -27.25
N GLY A 79 11.83 -2.90 -25.98
CA GLY A 79 12.65 -3.54 -24.95
C GLY A 79 12.61 -5.07 -24.98
N ILE A 80 11.58 -5.65 -25.60
CA ILE A 80 11.41 -7.11 -25.69
C ILE A 80 11.76 -7.61 -27.09
N ILE A 81 11.32 -6.89 -28.11
CA ILE A 81 11.40 -7.30 -29.51
C ILE A 81 12.01 -6.16 -30.31
N ASP A 82 13.04 -6.47 -31.10
CA ASP A 82 13.53 -5.54 -32.09
C ASP A 82 12.63 -5.62 -33.35
N PRO A 83 11.86 -4.56 -33.68
CA PRO A 83 10.97 -4.58 -34.84
C PRO A 83 11.73 -4.72 -36.16
N THR A 84 13.03 -4.42 -36.20
CA THR A 84 13.86 -4.52 -37.41
C THR A 84 14.32 -5.95 -37.69
N SER A 85 14.16 -6.86 -36.73
CA SER A 85 14.51 -8.28 -36.89
C SER A 85 13.46 -9.09 -37.65
N PHE A 86 12.29 -8.51 -38.00
CA PHE A 86 11.27 -9.19 -38.80
C PHE A 86 11.33 -8.74 -40.26
N GLU A 87 11.51 -9.70 -41.17
CA GLU A 87 11.46 -9.45 -42.61
C GLU A 87 10.03 -9.18 -43.09
N ASN A 88 9.02 -9.80 -42.45
CA ASN A 88 7.61 -9.63 -42.78
C ASN A 88 6.83 -8.88 -41.67
N PRO A 89 6.33 -7.65 -41.93
CA PRO A 89 5.52 -6.91 -40.97
C PRO A 89 4.24 -7.63 -40.51
N LYS A 90 3.68 -8.52 -41.35
CA LYS A 90 2.47 -9.30 -41.04
C LYS A 90 2.69 -10.26 -39.87
N GLU A 91 3.87 -10.86 -39.78
CA GLU A 91 4.22 -11.78 -38.68
C GLU A 91 4.30 -11.04 -37.35
N LEU A 92 4.91 -9.85 -37.35
CA LEU A 92 4.96 -8.99 -36.17
C LEU A 92 3.55 -8.59 -35.71
N MET A 93 2.66 -8.20 -36.64
CA MET A 93 1.29 -7.84 -36.30
C MET A 93 0.49 -9.01 -35.71
N LEU A 94 0.61 -10.21 -36.29
CA LEU A 94 -0.03 -11.41 -35.77
C LEU A 94 0.53 -11.83 -34.41
N GLY A 95 1.84 -11.73 -34.21
CA GLY A 95 2.50 -12.02 -32.93
C GLY A 95 2.07 -11.06 -31.80
N GLN A 96 1.89 -9.78 -32.12
CA GLN A 96 1.34 -8.81 -31.17
C GLN A 96 -0.12 -9.09 -30.86
N LEU A 97 -0.93 -9.44 -31.87
CA LEU A 97 -2.31 -9.86 -31.67
C LEU A 97 -2.41 -11.09 -30.76
N SER A 98 -1.60 -12.13 -30.99
CA SER A 98 -1.59 -13.32 -30.12
C SER A 98 -1.14 -12.99 -28.69
N SER A 99 -0.19 -12.06 -28.54
CA SER A 99 0.24 -11.56 -27.22
C SER A 99 -0.89 -10.87 -26.47
N LEU A 100 -1.66 -10.02 -27.16
CA LEU A 100 -2.83 -9.33 -26.61
C LEU A 100 -3.92 -10.32 -26.19
N ILE A 101 -4.22 -11.32 -27.02
CA ILE A 101 -5.24 -12.34 -26.71
C ILE A 101 -4.82 -13.17 -25.49
N GLY A 102 -3.58 -13.68 -25.48
CA GLY A 102 -3.08 -14.48 -24.37
C GLY A 102 -3.07 -13.70 -23.04
N CYS A 103 -2.61 -12.46 -23.08
CA CYS A 103 -2.65 -11.55 -21.93
C CYS A 103 -4.08 -11.26 -21.47
N CYS A 104 -5.00 -11.01 -22.40
CA CYS A 104 -6.41 -10.73 -22.11
C CYS A 104 -7.09 -11.90 -21.42
N ILE A 105 -6.96 -13.12 -21.98
CA ILE A 105 -7.52 -14.34 -21.38
C ILE A 105 -6.97 -14.53 -19.98
N TRP A 106 -5.65 -14.44 -19.81
CA TRP A 106 -5.01 -14.63 -18.51
C TRP A 106 -5.49 -13.61 -17.47
N LEU A 107 -5.56 -12.32 -17.83
CA LEU A 107 -6.01 -11.27 -16.90
C LEU A 107 -7.48 -11.41 -16.51
N LEU A 108 -8.35 -11.78 -17.46
CA LEU A 108 -9.76 -12.03 -17.16
C LEU A 108 -9.93 -13.24 -16.24
N VAL A 109 -9.20 -14.33 -16.51
CA VAL A 109 -9.21 -15.53 -15.65
C VAL A 109 -8.67 -15.21 -14.25
N ALA A 110 -7.55 -14.51 -14.14
CA ALA A 110 -6.97 -14.12 -12.86
C ALA A 110 -7.94 -13.22 -12.06
N THR A 111 -8.56 -12.26 -12.73
CA THR A 111 -9.56 -11.37 -12.12
C THR A 111 -10.80 -12.14 -11.66
N PHE A 112 -11.27 -13.12 -12.44
CA PHE A 112 -12.38 -13.99 -12.06
C PHE A 112 -12.07 -14.81 -10.80
N PHE A 113 -10.83 -15.29 -10.66
CA PHE A 113 -10.36 -15.98 -9.46
C PHE A 113 -9.89 -15.04 -8.33
N ASN A 114 -10.09 -13.73 -8.46
CA ASN A 114 -9.65 -12.70 -7.50
C ASN A 114 -8.14 -12.76 -7.20
N LEU A 115 -7.34 -13.13 -8.19
CA LEU A 115 -5.89 -13.18 -8.08
C LEU A 115 -5.29 -11.82 -8.46
N PRO A 116 -4.50 -11.18 -7.57
CA PRO A 116 -3.76 -9.98 -7.92
C PRO A 116 -2.58 -10.38 -8.81
N VAL A 117 -2.64 -10.02 -10.09
CA VAL A 117 -1.61 -10.34 -11.07
C VAL A 117 -1.16 -9.08 -11.79
N SER A 118 0.08 -9.04 -12.27
CA SER A 118 0.54 -7.87 -13.02
C SER A 118 0.18 -7.97 -14.50
N GLY A 119 -0.57 -6.98 -15.00
CA GLY A 119 -0.84 -6.83 -16.43
C GLY A 119 0.42 -6.66 -17.28
N THR A 120 1.41 -5.91 -16.79
CA THR A 120 2.69 -5.72 -17.48
C THR A 120 3.45 -7.04 -17.65
N HIS A 121 3.55 -7.86 -16.60
CA HIS A 121 4.20 -9.18 -16.70
C HIS A 121 3.44 -10.11 -17.66
N SER A 122 2.11 -9.99 -17.70
CA SER A 122 1.24 -10.79 -18.58
C SER A 122 1.47 -10.47 -20.06
N ILE A 123 1.51 -9.19 -20.43
CA ILE A 123 1.77 -8.79 -21.82
C ILE A 123 3.21 -9.08 -22.23
N VAL A 124 4.19 -8.80 -21.34
CA VAL A 124 5.60 -9.13 -21.57
C VAL A 124 5.78 -10.64 -21.80
N GLY A 125 5.16 -11.47 -20.96
CA GLY A 125 5.20 -12.92 -21.11
C GLY A 125 4.60 -13.41 -22.43
N GLY A 126 3.46 -12.85 -22.84
CA GLY A 126 2.86 -13.12 -24.15
C GLY A 126 3.78 -12.73 -25.31
N THR A 127 4.38 -11.53 -25.23
CA THR A 127 5.32 -11.02 -26.23
C THR A 127 6.59 -11.86 -26.33
N ILE A 128 7.16 -12.29 -25.19
CA ILE A 128 8.29 -13.23 -25.16
C ILE A 128 7.89 -14.57 -25.77
N GLY A 129 6.70 -15.09 -25.45
CA GLY A 129 6.20 -16.35 -25.98
C GLY A 129 6.19 -16.39 -27.51
N PHE A 130 5.66 -15.36 -28.15
CA PHE A 130 5.71 -15.27 -29.62
C PHE A 130 7.14 -15.01 -30.13
N ALA A 131 7.91 -14.15 -29.46
CA ALA A 131 9.29 -13.86 -29.86
C ALA A 131 10.17 -15.12 -29.87
N LEU A 132 9.99 -16.03 -28.91
CA LEU A 132 10.69 -17.30 -28.85
C LEU A 132 10.34 -18.21 -30.02
N ILE A 133 9.08 -18.24 -30.45
CA ILE A 133 8.61 -19.04 -31.58
C ILE A 133 9.13 -18.45 -32.90
N SER A 134 9.12 -17.13 -33.05
CA SER A 134 9.52 -16.46 -34.30
C SER A 134 11.03 -16.26 -34.47
N GLN A 135 11.78 -15.99 -33.39
CA GLN A 135 13.20 -15.60 -33.46
C GLN A 135 14.15 -16.49 -32.63
N GLY A 136 13.64 -17.46 -31.86
CA GLY A 136 14.44 -18.31 -30.98
C GLY A 136 14.83 -17.66 -29.65
N SER A 137 15.61 -18.38 -28.84
CA SER A 137 15.92 -18.01 -27.44
C SER A 137 16.90 -16.82 -27.33
N ARG A 138 16.39 -15.59 -27.31
CA ARG A 138 17.14 -14.42 -26.83
C ARG A 138 16.93 -14.20 -25.33
N ARG A 139 18.02 -13.89 -24.62
CA ARG A 139 18.04 -13.70 -23.16
C ARG A 139 17.26 -12.43 -22.79
N ALA A 140 16.03 -12.58 -22.29
CA ALA A 140 15.26 -11.48 -21.72
C ALA A 140 15.85 -11.06 -20.35
N SER A 141 16.69 -10.04 -20.34
CA SER A 141 17.22 -9.45 -19.09
C SER A 141 16.19 -8.50 -18.47
N TRP A 142 15.23 -9.04 -17.72
CA TRP A 142 14.16 -8.25 -17.10
C TRP A 142 14.00 -8.45 -15.58
N PHE A 143 14.84 -9.29 -14.96
CA PHE A 143 14.84 -9.53 -13.52
C PHE A 143 15.33 -8.34 -12.68
N VAL A 144 15.95 -7.33 -13.29
CA VAL A 144 16.54 -6.20 -12.56
C VAL A 144 15.48 -5.29 -11.95
N SER A 145 14.38 -5.02 -12.66
CA SER A 145 13.37 -4.04 -12.21
C SER A 145 12.58 -4.48 -10.97
N PRO A 146 12.08 -5.73 -10.87
CA PRO A 146 11.38 -6.18 -9.67
C PRO A 146 12.29 -6.23 -8.44
N VAL A 147 13.54 -6.66 -8.61
CA VAL A 147 14.53 -6.71 -7.52
C VAL A 147 14.83 -5.29 -7.03
N LEU A 148 15.08 -4.35 -7.94
CA LEU A 148 15.35 -2.96 -7.57
C LEU A 148 14.13 -2.31 -6.89
N ALA A 149 12.91 -2.54 -7.39
CA ALA A 149 11.69 -2.04 -6.78
C ALA A 149 11.49 -2.62 -5.36
N GLY A 150 11.75 -3.92 -5.18
CA GLY A 150 11.70 -4.57 -3.87
C GLY A 150 12.71 -3.98 -2.89
N VAL A 151 13.96 -3.79 -3.32
CA VAL A 151 15.01 -3.16 -2.50
C VAL A 151 14.61 -1.73 -2.11
N ILE A 152 14.15 -0.91 -3.05
CA ILE A 152 13.70 0.46 -2.79
C ILE A 152 12.51 0.46 -1.81
N SER A 153 11.54 -0.43 -2.00
CA SER A 153 10.38 -0.56 -1.10
C SER A 153 10.81 -0.90 0.33
N ILE A 154 11.73 -1.86 0.50
CA ILE A 154 12.29 -2.22 1.81
C ILE A 154 13.00 -1.01 2.45
N VAL A 155 13.82 -0.28 1.70
CA VAL A 155 14.51 0.91 2.20
C VAL A 155 13.52 1.97 2.64
N VAL A 156 12.52 2.29 1.81
CA VAL A 156 11.48 3.27 2.14
C VAL A 156 10.69 2.84 3.38
N PHE A 157 10.34 1.57 3.50
CA PHE A 157 9.64 1.04 4.67
C PHE A 157 10.48 1.17 5.95
N ILE A 158 11.77 0.82 5.91
CA ILE A 158 12.69 0.97 7.05
C ILE A 158 12.78 2.44 7.47
N LEU A 159 12.89 3.35 6.50
CA LEU A 159 12.92 4.80 6.77
C LEU A 159 11.61 5.27 7.43
N ILE A 160 10.45 4.92 6.87
CA ILE A 160 9.15 5.29 7.45
C ILE A 160 9.01 4.72 8.86
N ARG A 161 9.38 3.45 9.06
CA ARG A 161 9.28 2.79 10.35
C ARG A 161 10.13 3.51 11.40
N LYS A 162 11.42 3.73 11.11
CA LYS A 162 12.36 4.36 12.04
C LYS A 162 12.03 5.84 12.31
N PHE A 163 11.70 6.60 11.27
CA PHE A 163 11.52 8.05 11.38
C PHE A 163 10.11 8.49 11.74
N ILE A 164 9.09 7.64 11.59
CA ILE A 164 7.68 8.01 11.81
C ILE A 164 7.01 7.06 12.81
N LEU A 165 7.04 5.74 12.56
CA LEU A 165 6.25 4.79 13.35
C LEU A 165 6.85 4.50 14.73
N GLU A 166 8.17 4.49 14.89
CA GLU A 166 8.82 4.19 16.18
C GLU A 166 9.00 5.41 17.09
N GLN A 167 8.44 6.56 16.71
CA GLN A 167 8.58 7.81 17.46
C GLN A 167 7.55 7.89 18.60
N SER A 168 7.96 8.44 19.76
CA SER A 168 7.08 8.59 20.95
C SER A 168 5.81 9.41 20.67
N ASN A 169 5.86 10.33 19.70
CA ASN A 169 4.71 11.10 19.23
C ASN A 169 4.44 10.88 17.73
N GLN A 170 4.06 9.64 17.38
CA GLN A 170 3.80 9.18 16.01
C GLN A 170 2.93 10.15 15.20
N MET A 171 1.85 10.67 15.80
CA MET A 171 0.89 11.56 15.13
C MET A 171 1.52 12.89 14.71
N ASN A 172 2.20 13.58 15.63
CA ASN A 172 2.81 14.87 15.33
C ASN A 172 3.98 14.74 14.34
N VAL A 173 4.71 13.63 14.41
CA VAL A 173 5.79 13.33 13.46
C VAL A 173 5.22 13.03 12.07
N ALA A 174 4.19 12.20 11.95
CA ALA A 174 3.52 11.93 10.68
C ALA A 174 2.98 13.22 10.03
N LEU A 175 2.33 14.09 10.81
CA LEU A 175 1.86 15.40 10.34
C LEU A 175 2.99 16.36 9.95
N ARG A 176 4.21 16.18 10.48
CA ARG A 176 5.39 16.96 10.10
C ARG A 176 6.00 16.49 8.78
N TRP A 177 5.98 15.17 8.53
CA TRP A 177 6.49 14.58 7.29
C TRP A 177 5.50 14.65 6.12
N LEU A 178 4.22 14.86 6.38
CA LEU A 178 3.16 14.94 5.35
C LEU A 178 3.50 15.90 4.18
N PRO A 179 3.99 17.14 4.39
CA PRO A 179 4.39 18.03 3.30
C PRO A 179 5.48 17.47 2.40
N VAL A 180 6.45 16.74 2.99
CA VAL A 180 7.58 16.17 2.27
C VAL A 180 7.11 15.04 1.37
N PHE A 181 6.27 14.12 1.87
CA PHE A 181 5.74 13.03 1.05
C PHE A 181 4.91 13.55 -0.13
N TYR A 182 3.98 14.47 0.11
CA TYR A 182 3.15 15.03 -0.97
C TYR A 182 3.98 15.84 -1.96
N GLY A 183 4.93 16.65 -1.48
CA GLY A 183 5.81 17.45 -2.34
C GLY A 183 6.69 16.59 -3.23
N VAL A 184 7.36 15.57 -2.68
CA VAL A 184 8.19 14.63 -3.43
C VAL A 184 7.35 13.82 -4.43
N THR A 185 6.16 13.36 -4.03
CA THR A 185 5.27 12.59 -4.91
C THR A 185 4.84 13.41 -6.12
N ILE A 186 4.39 14.66 -5.92
CA ILE A 186 4.01 15.53 -7.03
C ILE A 186 5.23 15.90 -7.88
N MET A 187 6.38 16.16 -7.27
CA MET A 187 7.62 16.44 -8.01
C MET A 187 7.96 15.29 -8.96
N ILE A 188 7.95 14.04 -8.49
CA ILE A 188 8.23 12.86 -9.31
C ILE A 188 7.18 12.69 -10.42
N ASN A 189 5.90 12.87 -10.11
CA ASN A 189 4.83 12.74 -11.10
C ASN A 189 4.93 13.81 -12.19
N VAL A 190 5.14 15.08 -11.82
CA VAL A 190 5.30 16.18 -12.79
C VAL A 190 6.55 15.98 -13.64
N PHE A 191 7.66 15.52 -13.04
CA PHE A 191 8.87 15.21 -13.79
C PHE A 191 8.63 14.09 -14.80
N SER A 192 7.95 13.04 -14.37
CA SER A 192 7.61 11.90 -15.22
C SER A 192 6.71 12.31 -16.38
N ILE A 193 5.72 13.18 -16.14
CA ILE A 193 4.84 13.72 -17.19
C ILE A 193 5.65 14.55 -18.18
N ILE A 194 6.44 15.52 -17.73
CA ILE A 194 7.18 16.41 -18.65
C ILE A 194 8.22 15.62 -19.46
N HIS A 195 8.87 14.62 -18.87
CA HIS A 195 9.90 13.84 -19.53
C HIS A 195 9.38 12.68 -20.39
N SER A 196 8.24 12.09 -20.02
CA SER A 196 7.69 10.88 -20.65
C SER A 196 6.40 11.13 -21.43
N ALA A 197 5.96 12.39 -21.52
CA ALA A 197 4.79 12.75 -22.29
C ALA A 197 4.89 12.38 -23.76
N PRO A 198 3.76 12.05 -24.41
CA PRO A 198 3.74 11.90 -25.85
C PRO A 198 4.14 13.21 -26.55
N PRO A 199 4.84 13.16 -27.69
CA PRO A 199 5.31 14.34 -28.42
C PRO A 199 4.21 15.34 -28.82
N ILE A 200 2.95 14.87 -28.89
CA ILE A 200 1.78 15.70 -29.18
C ILE A 200 1.52 16.78 -28.12
N LEU A 201 2.01 16.59 -26.89
CA LEU A 201 1.90 17.57 -25.81
C LEU A 201 3.00 18.64 -25.86
N TYR A 202 3.95 18.53 -26.79
CA TYR A 202 5.06 19.48 -27.03
C TYR A 202 5.96 19.76 -25.81
N PHE A 203 5.88 18.96 -24.75
CA PHE A 203 6.75 19.09 -23.57
C PHE A 203 8.23 18.78 -23.89
N ASP A 204 8.50 18.09 -24.99
CA ASP A 204 9.84 17.81 -25.52
C ASP A 204 10.67 19.07 -25.84
N ARG A 205 10.02 20.24 -25.99
CA ARG A 205 10.70 21.52 -26.23
C ARG A 205 11.28 22.16 -24.96
N ILE A 206 10.92 21.66 -23.78
CA ILE A 206 11.39 22.21 -22.52
C ILE A 206 12.80 21.66 -22.24
N ARG A 207 13.80 22.55 -22.10
CA ARG A 207 15.17 22.16 -21.72
C ARG A 207 15.16 21.46 -20.36
N LEU A 208 16.05 20.48 -20.17
CA LEU A 208 16.16 19.69 -18.94
C LEU A 208 16.23 20.55 -17.67
N TRP A 209 17.01 21.64 -17.68
CA TRP A 209 17.09 22.58 -16.56
C TRP A 209 15.74 23.25 -16.24
N GLY A 210 14.96 23.59 -17.27
CA GLY A 210 13.60 24.13 -17.10
C GLY A 210 12.65 23.11 -16.47
N ASN A 211 12.76 21.83 -16.85
CA ASN A 211 11.99 20.75 -16.24
C ASN A 211 12.32 20.60 -14.73
N PHE A 212 13.60 20.60 -14.36
CA PHE A 212 13.99 20.55 -12.95
C PHE A 212 13.46 21.74 -12.15
N ILE A 213 13.50 22.95 -12.72
CA ILE A 213 12.95 24.14 -12.05
C ILE A 213 11.44 24.00 -11.85
N ILE A 214 10.69 23.61 -12.88
CA ILE A 214 9.23 23.45 -12.80
C ILE A 214 8.87 22.40 -11.74
N THR A 215 9.50 21.23 -11.81
CA THR A 215 9.18 20.09 -10.92
C THR A 215 9.50 20.38 -9.46
N ILE A 216 10.66 20.96 -9.17
CA ILE A 216 11.02 21.38 -7.81
C ILE A 216 10.08 22.48 -7.32
N SER A 217 9.77 23.47 -8.16
CA SER A 217 8.87 24.56 -7.80
C SER A 217 7.47 24.04 -7.48
N THR A 218 6.89 23.18 -8.32
CA THR A 218 5.56 22.59 -8.08
C THR A 218 5.56 21.72 -6.82
N GLY A 219 6.60 20.92 -6.59
CA GLY A 219 6.75 20.12 -5.38
C GLY A 219 6.80 20.97 -4.10
N LEU A 220 7.56 22.07 -4.13
CA LEU A 220 7.65 23.01 -3.01
C LEU A 220 6.33 23.74 -2.74
N ILE A 221 5.63 24.20 -3.79
CA ILE A 221 4.33 24.87 -3.67
C ILE A 221 3.28 23.94 -3.04
N ILE A 222 3.25 22.68 -3.46
CA ILE A 222 2.33 21.69 -2.89
C ILE A 222 2.72 21.36 -1.46
N GLY A 223 4.01 21.16 -1.17
CA GLY A 223 4.49 20.96 0.20
C GLY A 223 4.07 22.12 1.11
N LEU A 224 4.24 23.36 0.67
CA LEU A 224 3.84 24.55 1.43
C LEU A 224 2.32 24.60 1.64
N THR A 225 1.54 24.25 0.61
CA THR A 225 0.08 24.20 0.71
C THR A 225 -0.38 23.13 1.70
N VAL A 226 0.25 21.95 1.69
CA VAL A 226 -0.02 20.89 2.66
C VAL A 226 0.32 21.36 4.08
N LEU A 227 1.41 22.09 4.26
CA LEU A 227 1.82 22.62 5.56
C LEU A 227 0.85 23.67 6.11
N ILE A 228 0.41 24.61 5.26
CA ILE A 228 -0.44 25.74 5.67
C ILE A 228 -1.91 25.33 5.78
N VAL A 229 -2.41 24.48 4.88
CA VAL A 229 -3.84 24.23 4.71
C VAL A 229 -4.25 22.85 5.23
N VAL A 230 -3.56 21.80 4.77
CA VAL A 230 -3.96 20.41 5.03
C VAL A 230 -3.62 19.99 6.45
N LYS A 231 -2.38 20.23 6.88
CA LYS A 231 -1.88 19.88 8.22
C LYS A 231 -2.76 20.41 9.35
N PRO A 232 -3.12 21.72 9.42
CA PRO A 232 -3.96 22.20 10.52
C PRO A 232 -5.38 21.66 10.46
N ARG A 233 -5.96 21.45 9.26
CA ARG A 233 -7.29 20.84 9.12
C ARG A 233 -7.31 19.40 9.57
N LEU A 234 -6.30 18.62 9.18
CA LEU A 234 -6.17 17.23 9.56
C LEU A 234 -5.97 17.09 11.07
N LYS A 235 -5.11 17.92 11.67
CA LYS A 235 -4.91 17.96 13.13
C LYS A 235 -6.22 18.23 13.87
N LYS A 236 -6.97 19.28 13.47
CA LYS A 236 -8.27 19.61 14.07
C LYS A 236 -9.28 18.47 13.94
N SER A 237 -9.34 17.80 12.78
CA SER A 237 -10.26 16.69 12.52
C SER A 237 -9.95 15.47 13.39
N ILE A 238 -8.67 15.15 13.56
CA ILE A 238 -8.21 14.04 14.41
C ILE A 238 -8.54 14.32 15.88
N GLU A 239 -8.22 15.52 16.38
CA GLU A 239 -8.52 15.93 17.75
C GLU A 239 -10.03 15.91 18.04
N ALA A 240 -10.86 16.40 17.11
CA ALA A 240 -12.32 16.34 17.24
C ALA A 240 -12.85 14.90 17.32
N THR A 241 -12.27 14.00 16.51
CA THR A 241 -12.64 12.58 16.51
C THR A 241 -12.24 11.88 17.81
N LEU A 242 -11.05 12.19 18.33
CA LEU A 242 -10.57 11.69 19.62
C LEU A 242 -11.43 12.22 20.78
N ARG A 243 -11.82 13.50 20.74
CA ARG A 243 -12.72 14.11 21.73
C ARG A 243 -14.11 13.47 21.71
N LYS A 244 -14.66 13.21 20.53
CA LYS A 244 -15.96 12.50 20.39
C LYS A 244 -15.90 11.08 20.94
N LYS A 245 -14.78 10.36 20.74
CA LYS A 245 -14.57 9.03 21.33
C LYS A 245 -14.39 9.04 22.85
N ARG A 246 -13.85 10.12 23.43
CA ARG A 246 -13.68 10.24 24.90
C ARG A 246 -14.98 10.54 25.66
N GLY A 247 -16.06 10.96 24.99
CA GLY A 247 -17.33 11.30 25.65
C GLY A 247 -17.25 12.55 26.56
N PRO A 248 -18.38 13.04 27.09
CA PRO A 248 -18.43 14.24 27.93
C PRO A 248 -17.89 14.10 29.37
N GLU A 249 -17.36 12.93 29.78
CA GLU A 249 -16.99 12.67 31.18
C GLU A 249 -15.48 12.70 31.50
N SER A 250 -14.61 13.07 30.57
CA SER A 250 -13.19 13.30 30.90
C SER A 250 -12.86 14.79 30.85
N THR A 251 -13.44 15.57 31.76
CA THR A 251 -12.83 16.85 32.14
C THR A 251 -11.53 16.50 32.85
N GLU A 252 -10.41 16.96 32.30
CA GLU A 252 -9.11 16.92 32.98
C GLU A 252 -9.25 17.63 34.34
N GLU A 253 -9.33 16.88 35.44
CA GLU A 253 -8.89 17.41 36.72
C GLU A 253 -7.38 17.67 36.58
N LYS A 254 -7.02 18.95 36.43
CA LYS A 254 -5.64 19.38 36.67
C LYS A 254 -5.30 19.00 38.11
N PRO A 255 -4.18 18.31 38.38
CA PRO A 255 -3.80 18.05 39.76
C PRO A 255 -3.49 19.39 40.43
N GLN A 256 -4.39 19.86 41.29
CA GLN A 256 -4.11 20.94 42.23
C GLN A 256 -3.25 20.35 43.35
N LEU A 257 -1.98 20.74 43.42
CA LEU A 257 -1.16 20.48 44.60
C LEU A 257 -1.63 21.41 45.73
N THR A 258 -2.53 20.93 46.57
CA THR A 258 -2.80 21.56 47.87
C THR A 258 -1.91 20.91 48.91
N LYS A 259 -1.05 21.72 49.54
CA LYS A 259 -0.12 21.28 50.58
C LYS A 259 -0.91 21.03 51.87
N THR A 260 -1.03 19.78 52.27
CA THR A 260 -1.46 19.43 53.63
C THR A 260 -0.63 18.24 54.09
N ASP A 261 0.15 18.48 55.13
CA ASP A 261 0.91 17.53 55.95
C ASP A 261 1.60 16.36 55.23
N GLY A 262 2.76 16.66 54.64
CA GLY A 262 3.93 15.77 54.67
C GLY A 262 3.86 14.41 53.97
N ARG A 263 2.76 14.03 53.32
CA ARG A 263 2.65 12.80 52.52
C ARG A 263 2.11 13.11 51.13
N PHE A 264 2.87 12.69 50.11
CA PHE A 264 2.38 12.63 48.74
C PHE A 264 1.49 11.39 48.61
N GLU A 265 0.17 11.56 48.71
CA GLU A 265 -0.79 10.51 48.34
C GLU A 265 -1.13 10.62 46.85
N THR A 266 -0.91 9.52 46.13
CA THR A 266 -1.21 9.38 44.71
C THR A 266 -2.70 9.15 44.52
N TYR A 267 -3.44 10.18 44.09
CA TYR A 267 -4.81 9.99 43.61
C TYR A 267 -4.77 9.38 42.21
N THR A 268 -4.89 8.05 42.15
CA THR A 268 -5.37 7.30 40.96
C THR A 268 -5.89 5.93 41.38
N VAL A 269 -6.73 5.86 42.42
CA VAL A 269 -7.42 4.62 42.82
C VAL A 269 -8.87 4.92 43.25
N SER A 270 -9.58 5.80 42.55
CA SER A 270 -11.01 6.05 42.85
C SER A 270 -11.97 5.36 41.89
N ARG A 271 -11.46 4.52 40.98
CA ARG A 271 -12.29 3.62 40.14
C ARG A 271 -12.03 2.13 40.38
N LEU A 272 -11.38 1.78 41.50
CA LEU A 272 -11.07 0.39 41.84
C LEU A 272 -11.82 -0.14 43.08
N GLU A 273 -12.59 0.70 43.79
CA GLU A 273 -13.29 0.23 45.01
C GLU A 273 -14.74 -0.23 44.80
N ASN A 274 -15.36 0.00 43.64
CA ASN A 274 -16.78 -0.33 43.42
C ASN A 274 -17.05 -1.33 42.30
N VAL A 275 -16.23 -2.38 42.18
CA VAL A 275 -16.58 -3.55 41.38
C VAL A 275 -16.46 -4.80 42.24
N ASN A 276 -17.58 -5.12 42.88
CA ASN A 276 -17.77 -6.36 43.61
C ASN A 276 -17.96 -7.49 42.57
N THR A 277 -16.89 -8.19 42.18
CA THR A 277 -16.98 -9.34 41.27
C THR A 277 -16.03 -10.45 41.71
N SER A 278 -16.60 -11.61 42.00
CA SER A 278 -15.92 -12.79 42.55
C SER A 278 -15.25 -13.68 41.49
N ASP A 279 -14.98 -13.18 40.29
CA ASP A 279 -14.49 -13.98 39.17
C ASP A 279 -13.04 -13.67 38.81
N LYS A 280 -12.19 -14.70 38.87
CA LYS A 280 -10.73 -14.61 38.63
C LYS A 280 -10.36 -14.37 37.16
N GLU A 281 -11.27 -14.60 36.22
CA GLU A 281 -11.01 -14.39 34.78
C GLU A 281 -10.92 -12.91 34.40
N THR A 282 -11.66 -12.03 35.09
CA THR A 282 -11.69 -10.59 34.76
C THR A 282 -10.43 -9.83 35.21
N GLN A 283 -9.64 -10.38 36.16
CA GLN A 283 -8.36 -9.78 36.57
C GLN A 283 -7.27 -9.90 35.48
N ILE A 284 -7.34 -10.93 34.63
CA ILE A 284 -6.30 -11.22 33.64
C ILE A 284 -6.37 -10.24 32.45
N ASP A 285 -7.58 -9.84 32.07
CA ASP A 285 -7.80 -8.88 30.98
C ASP A 285 -7.43 -7.43 31.33
N HIS A 286 -7.42 -7.09 32.62
CA HIS A 286 -7.01 -5.74 33.05
C HIS A 286 -5.50 -5.57 33.18
N ILE A 287 -4.75 -6.65 33.41
CA ILE A 287 -3.28 -6.63 33.46
C ILE A 287 -2.67 -6.60 32.03
N SER A 288 -3.38 -7.14 31.04
CA SER A 288 -2.93 -7.16 29.64
C SER A 288 -3.06 -5.81 28.92
N MET A 289 -3.72 -4.81 29.53
CA MET A 289 -3.91 -3.46 28.98
C MET A 289 -2.88 -2.42 29.43
N LEU A 290 -1.86 -2.80 30.20
CA LEU A 290 -0.73 -1.90 30.46
C LEU A 290 0.12 -1.78 29.19
N LYS A 291 0.02 -0.64 28.52
CA LYS A 291 0.96 -0.29 27.45
C LYS A 291 2.37 -0.34 28.02
N GLU A 292 3.27 -0.96 27.27
CA GLU A 292 4.67 -1.28 27.58
C GLU A 292 5.51 -0.09 28.12
N TYR A 293 5.02 1.14 27.96
CA TYR A 293 5.60 2.38 28.48
C TYR A 293 5.40 2.58 30.00
N ASP A 294 4.29 2.13 30.57
CA ASP A 294 3.99 2.31 32.01
C ASP A 294 4.65 1.24 32.89
N LEU A 295 5.03 0.08 32.30
CA LEU A 295 5.65 -1.03 33.03
C LEU A 295 7.06 -0.71 33.52
N ILE A 296 7.85 0.02 32.72
CA ILE A 296 9.26 0.33 33.03
C ILE A 296 9.34 1.33 34.19
N HIS A 297 8.45 2.32 34.22
CA HIS A 297 8.37 3.26 35.34
C HIS A 297 7.83 2.60 36.62
N TYR A 298 6.87 1.69 36.50
CA TYR A 298 6.35 0.93 37.65
C TYR A 298 7.39 -0.03 38.25
N GLN A 299 8.17 -0.72 37.40
CA GLN A 299 9.26 -1.59 37.82
C GLN A 299 10.33 -0.83 38.63
N GLN A 300 10.61 0.42 38.28
CA GLN A 300 11.58 1.25 39.01
C GLN A 300 11.09 1.71 40.38
N GLN A 301 9.77 1.92 40.56
CA GLN A 301 9.21 2.40 41.82
C GLN A 301 8.84 1.28 42.80
N HIS A 302 8.47 0.09 42.29
CA HIS A 302 8.01 -1.03 43.12
C HIS A 302 8.56 -2.40 42.64
N PRO A 303 9.88 -2.66 42.83
CA PRO A 303 10.54 -3.86 42.30
C PRO A 303 9.98 -5.16 42.89
N ASP A 304 9.66 -5.19 44.19
CA ASP A 304 9.21 -6.40 44.89
C ASP A 304 7.81 -6.85 44.44
N ARG A 305 6.89 -5.88 44.26
CA ARG A 305 5.54 -6.16 43.76
C ARG A 305 5.53 -6.55 42.28
N PHE A 306 6.46 -6.01 41.49
CA PHE A 306 6.62 -6.39 40.09
C PHE A 306 7.08 -7.86 39.95
N LEU A 307 8.02 -8.29 40.79
CA LEU A 307 8.46 -9.69 40.89
C LEU A 307 7.35 -10.64 41.34
N GLU A 308 6.51 -10.21 42.28
CA GLU A 308 5.34 -10.97 42.73
C GLU A 308 4.29 -11.12 41.62
N MET A 309 4.01 -10.05 40.87
CA MET A 309 3.13 -10.10 39.69
C MET A 309 3.67 -11.01 38.58
N GLN A 310 4.98 -10.98 38.31
CA GLN A 310 5.63 -11.89 37.37
C GLN A 310 5.55 -13.36 37.82
N ARG A 311 5.69 -13.64 39.14
CA ARG A 311 5.49 -14.98 39.70
C ARG A 311 4.06 -15.46 39.56
N ILE A 312 3.07 -14.60 39.85
CA ILE A 312 1.65 -14.92 39.72
C ILE A 312 1.30 -15.22 38.26
N ARG A 313 1.82 -14.44 37.30
CA ARG A 313 1.65 -14.68 35.86
C ARG A 313 2.28 -15.99 35.40
N LYS A 314 3.49 -16.30 35.87
CA LYS A 314 4.17 -17.57 35.53
C LYS A 314 3.42 -18.79 36.11
N ASN A 315 2.85 -18.65 37.30
CA ASN A 315 2.04 -19.69 37.95
C ASN A 315 0.64 -19.86 37.31
N SER A 316 0.06 -18.79 36.75
CA SER A 316 -1.21 -18.87 36.02
C SER A 316 -1.02 -19.46 34.61
N GLU A 317 0.08 -19.16 33.91
CA GLU A 317 0.41 -19.79 32.62
C GLU A 317 0.69 -21.29 32.76
N THR A 318 1.34 -21.72 33.85
CA THR A 318 1.54 -23.16 34.16
C THR A 318 0.24 -23.85 34.56
N SER A 319 -0.64 -23.20 35.33
CA SER A 319 -1.97 -23.74 35.64
C SER A 319 -2.84 -23.86 34.38
N ASN A 320 -2.91 -22.84 33.53
CA ASN A 320 -3.71 -22.89 32.30
C ASN A 320 -3.20 -23.95 31.30
N SER A 321 -1.89 -24.17 31.24
CA SER A 321 -1.30 -25.27 30.46
C SER A 321 -1.72 -26.64 31.01
N ALA A 322 -1.70 -26.83 32.33
CA ALA A 322 -2.13 -28.06 32.98
C ALA A 322 -3.64 -28.35 32.81
N TYR A 323 -4.50 -27.33 32.94
CA TYR A 323 -5.94 -27.47 32.67
C TYR A 323 -6.24 -27.77 31.20
N SER A 324 -5.44 -27.23 30.26
CA SER A 324 -5.57 -27.52 28.83
C SER A 324 -5.13 -28.95 28.47
N ALA A 325 -4.14 -29.50 29.19
CA ALA A 325 -3.66 -30.86 29.01
C ALA A 325 -4.67 -31.89 29.55
N ILE A 326 -5.22 -31.65 30.75
CA ILE A 326 -6.27 -32.48 31.35
C ILE A 326 -7.56 -32.46 30.50
N GLY A 327 -7.89 -31.31 29.89
CA GLY A 327 -9.01 -31.17 28.95
C GLY A 327 -8.80 -31.82 27.57
N ARG A 328 -7.56 -32.16 27.20
CA ARG A 328 -7.24 -32.94 25.99
C ARG A 328 -7.26 -34.43 26.26
N GLU A 329 -6.71 -34.90 27.38
CA GLU A 329 -6.75 -36.32 27.76
C GLU A 329 -8.18 -36.82 27.95
N ARG A 330 -9.07 -36.01 28.54
CA ARG A 330 -10.50 -36.36 28.66
C ARG A 330 -11.19 -36.53 27.30
N ARG A 331 -10.85 -35.69 26.32
CA ARG A 331 -11.40 -35.73 24.96
C ARG A 331 -10.83 -36.85 24.08
N GLU A 332 -9.64 -37.36 24.39
CA GLU A 332 -9.12 -38.57 23.77
C GLU A 332 -9.71 -39.83 24.40
N SER A 333 -9.85 -39.86 25.74
CA SER A 333 -10.49 -40.98 26.43
C SER A 333 -11.97 -41.17 26.07
N ASP A 334 -12.72 -40.09 25.81
CA ASP A 334 -14.12 -40.17 25.35
C ASP A 334 -14.23 -40.57 23.87
N ARG A 335 -13.16 -40.43 23.09
CA ARG A 335 -13.11 -40.83 21.67
C ARG A 335 -12.87 -42.33 21.51
N PHE A 336 -12.05 -42.93 22.37
CA PHE A 336 -11.81 -44.37 22.42
C PHE A 336 -12.96 -45.19 23.04
N ARG A 337 -13.96 -44.53 23.63
CA ARG A 337 -15.13 -45.20 24.24
C ARG A 337 -16.36 -45.24 23.33
N ASN A 338 -16.30 -44.54 22.19
CA ASN A 338 -17.38 -44.40 21.20
C ASN A 338 -17.00 -44.98 19.82
N GLU A 339 -15.89 -45.70 19.74
CA GLU A 339 -15.54 -46.67 18.68
C GLU A 339 -15.59 -48.07 19.29
#